data_AF-A0A5M3W3L3-F1
#
_entry.id   AF-A0A5M3W3L3-F1
#
_cell.length_a   1.000
_cell.length_b   1.000
_cell.length_c   1.000
_cell.angle_alpha   90.00
_cell.angle_beta   90.00
_cell.angle_gamma   90.00
#
_symmetry.space_group_name_H-M   'P 1'
#
loop_
_entity.id
_entity.type
_entity.pdbx_description
1 polymer ?
#
loop_
_entity_poly.entity_id
_entity_poly.type
_entity_poly.pdbx_seq_one_letter_code
_entity_poly.pdbx_strand_id
1 'polypeptide(L)'
;MLALGAAAGSLILSGGASSATSANPVDGSSGFPIMVEEDAELAANGSEGPIAVGGDLVIGEHFDVATGGAGAFVVPGDSAPTGLLVGGGIDFPTSTSGARVQVLGDAYVKIGDTSGVAVSSSDGVAPADTRLTPANTGRDAMPVVALGVSQPPESVGQAGLLDFGAAFARFRERSAGLADCPANVVLLGEDGSPLAERGGVPAGSGVSINLVAGERNVLSISGADLNNIGTITFLDQPGPDRPLIVNVRTGEEFTWVAANMPGIGRAQARYILFNFPDATQLFRPSGQGAAIEGTIYAPNADFEDNNSANIEGDIIVKSLTQANGAAPGGSGEYRVAPFSADLNLCGKTSRPSASPSPSPRPPLSRNPSLSPSLSPSPELVASGKPAQTPAQTPAQAQAQAQAQAQAQAQAQTPAQAQARKSAQKHARKPARLRTADEAHARPAGELGPSPSPMATVTMAPAALPANATSVRYTPRHQPIPHPEPQARPESHPLTDSERRPERVTEQVNEQVAGSETGTGTGTGTGTSAGEGTKTGAETGTGMDAETGTGTGMRIGAGTEAGGHPLPHPVPGPAVAPRSQPELPFTGAATERLLWSVCAFLSAGTLAILGSRRRRRRGKHAK
;
A
#
# COMPACT_ATOMS: atom_id res chain seq x y z
N MET A 1 27.92 -83.36 3.22
CA MET A 1 27.56 -82.49 2.08
C MET A 1 26.87 -81.25 2.61
N LEU A 2 27.10 -80.11 1.96
CA LEU A 2 26.46 -78.78 2.15
C LEU A 2 26.38 -78.21 3.58
N ALA A 3 27.11 -77.10 3.79
CA ALA A 3 26.74 -76.05 4.73
C ALA A 3 26.43 -74.79 3.91
N LEU A 4 25.29 -74.14 4.17
CA LEU A 4 24.85 -72.94 3.46
C LEU A 4 25.21 -71.70 4.29
N GLY A 5 26.06 -70.82 3.75
CA GLY A 5 26.39 -69.53 4.38
C GLY A 5 25.57 -68.41 3.76
N ALA A 6 24.75 -67.72 4.56
CA ALA A 6 24.03 -66.52 4.13
C ALA A 6 24.84 -65.26 4.46
N ALA A 7 25.20 -64.48 3.44
CA ALA A 7 25.90 -63.20 3.60
C ALA A 7 24.90 -62.04 3.47
N ALA A 8 24.70 -61.27 4.55
CA ALA A 8 23.91 -60.05 4.53
C ALA A 8 24.78 -58.87 4.06
N GLY A 9 24.49 -58.34 2.86
CA GLY A 9 25.16 -57.15 2.34
C GLY A 9 24.45 -55.87 2.78
N SER A 10 25.05 -55.12 3.72
CA SER A 10 24.59 -53.78 4.06
C SER A 10 24.91 -52.78 2.94
N LEU A 11 23.89 -52.34 2.21
CA LEU A 11 24.00 -51.25 1.25
C LEU A 11 23.96 -49.91 1.98
N ILE A 12 25.13 -49.33 2.26
CA ILE A 12 25.23 -47.98 2.83
C ILE A 12 24.95 -46.97 1.71
N LEU A 13 23.73 -46.42 1.67
CA LEU A 13 23.45 -45.24 0.84
C LEU A 13 24.08 -44.02 1.50
N SER A 14 25.21 -43.57 0.96
CA SER A 14 25.83 -42.28 1.28
C SER A 14 24.94 -41.15 0.76
N GLY A 15 23.97 -40.71 1.56
CA GLY A 15 23.16 -39.53 1.28
C GLY A 15 24.04 -38.28 1.28
N GLY A 16 24.42 -37.80 0.10
CA GLY A 16 25.11 -36.52 -0.04
C GLY A 16 24.22 -35.39 0.51
N ALA A 17 24.73 -34.65 1.49
CA ALA A 17 24.05 -33.46 1.98
C ALA A 17 24.10 -32.39 0.88
N SER A 18 22.94 -32.11 0.26
CA SER A 18 22.80 -30.91 -0.56
C SER A 18 23.03 -29.70 0.33
N SER A 19 24.13 -28.96 0.09
CA SER A 19 24.32 -27.65 0.71
C SER A 19 23.13 -26.77 0.34
N ALA A 20 22.40 -26.29 1.35
CA ALA A 20 21.40 -25.26 1.12
C ALA A 20 22.10 -24.05 0.47
N THR A 21 21.57 -23.59 -0.65
CA THR A 21 22.10 -22.38 -1.29
C THR A 21 21.55 -21.18 -0.54
N SER A 22 22.43 -20.41 0.09
CA SER A 22 22.09 -19.09 0.64
C SER A 22 21.82 -18.15 -0.54
N ALA A 23 20.67 -17.51 -0.54
CA ALA A 23 20.30 -16.53 -1.57
C ALA A 23 19.33 -15.51 -0.98
N ASN A 24 19.25 -14.32 -1.55
CA ASN A 24 18.29 -13.34 -1.12
C ASN A 24 16.86 -13.76 -1.57
N PRO A 25 15.85 -13.80 -0.68
CA PRO A 25 14.48 -14.16 -1.04
C PRO A 25 13.91 -13.38 -2.23
N VAL A 26 14.27 -12.11 -2.39
CA VAL A 26 13.79 -11.27 -3.49
C VAL A 26 14.64 -11.37 -4.78
N ASP A 27 15.70 -12.20 -4.81
CA ASP A 27 16.54 -12.40 -5.99
C ASP A 27 15.74 -12.85 -7.22
N GLY A 28 15.63 -11.99 -8.23
CA GLY A 28 14.73 -12.20 -9.37
C GLY A 28 13.76 -11.03 -9.57
N SER A 29 13.60 -10.17 -8.56
CA SER A 29 12.89 -8.89 -8.68
C SER A 29 13.56 -7.91 -9.66
N SER A 30 14.77 -8.21 -10.14
CA SER A 30 15.49 -7.43 -11.16
C SER A 30 15.72 -5.96 -10.78
N GLY A 31 15.72 -5.65 -9.48
CA GLY A 31 15.88 -4.29 -8.95
C GLY A 31 14.57 -3.54 -8.69
N PHE A 32 13.41 -4.18 -8.90
CA PHE A 32 12.11 -3.63 -8.55
C PHE A 32 11.73 -4.03 -7.11
N PRO A 33 11.68 -3.10 -6.14
CA PRO A 33 11.25 -3.39 -4.77
C PRO A 33 9.77 -3.78 -4.68
N ILE A 34 8.95 -3.35 -5.64
CA ILE A 34 7.56 -3.78 -5.79
C ILE A 34 7.45 -4.59 -7.06
N MET A 35 7.13 -5.88 -6.93
CA MET A 35 6.92 -6.79 -8.04
C MET A 35 5.57 -7.50 -7.89
N VAL A 36 4.78 -7.47 -8.96
CA VAL A 36 3.43 -8.04 -9.05
C VAL A 36 3.39 -9.01 -10.24
N GLU A 37 2.83 -10.21 -10.07
CA GLU A 37 2.78 -11.24 -11.13
C GLU A 37 1.70 -10.98 -12.18
N GLU A 38 0.51 -10.63 -11.70
CA GLU A 38 -0.69 -10.34 -12.48
C GLU A 38 -0.94 -8.81 -12.47
N ASP A 39 -2.21 -8.40 -12.40
CA ASP A 39 -2.64 -7.01 -12.53
C ASP A 39 -2.35 -6.17 -11.27
N ALA A 40 -2.26 -4.84 -11.47
CA ALA A 40 -2.12 -3.88 -10.37
C ALA A 40 -3.08 -2.67 -10.53
N GLU A 41 -3.70 -2.24 -9.43
CA GLU A 41 -4.36 -0.93 -9.31
C GLU A 41 -3.55 -0.02 -8.36
N LEU A 42 -3.11 1.14 -8.86
CA LEU A 42 -2.35 2.14 -8.11
C LEU A 42 -3.20 3.39 -7.88
N ALA A 43 -3.46 3.77 -6.62
CA ALA A 43 -4.51 4.73 -6.30
C ALA A 43 -4.24 5.75 -5.16
N ALA A 44 -3.09 5.74 -4.50
CA ALA A 44 -2.80 6.72 -3.45
C ALA A 44 -1.30 6.97 -3.22
N ASN A 45 -0.95 8.22 -2.96
CA ASN A 45 0.39 8.67 -2.61
C ASN A 45 1.45 8.27 -3.65
N GLY A 46 2.21 7.20 -3.40
CA GLY A 46 3.23 6.74 -4.33
C GLY A 46 4.15 5.65 -3.81
N SER A 47 5.17 5.34 -4.60
CA SER A 47 6.34 4.59 -4.21
C SER A 47 7.62 5.39 -4.42
N GLU A 48 8.53 5.30 -3.45
CA GLU A 48 9.89 5.79 -3.61
C GLU A 48 10.69 5.02 -4.67
N GLY A 49 10.26 3.81 -5.01
CA GLY A 49 10.99 2.90 -5.89
C GLY A 49 10.33 2.69 -7.24
N PRO A 50 11.03 1.98 -8.13
CA PRO A 50 10.43 1.51 -9.36
C PRO A 50 9.46 0.35 -9.09
N ILE A 51 8.47 0.18 -9.97
CA ILE A 51 7.45 -0.87 -9.86
C ILE A 51 7.46 -1.75 -11.12
N ALA A 52 7.35 -3.06 -10.94
CA ALA A 52 7.13 -4.02 -12.02
C ALA A 52 5.80 -4.77 -11.83
N VAL A 53 4.91 -4.68 -12.82
CA VAL A 53 3.61 -5.35 -12.90
C VAL A 53 3.66 -6.34 -14.06
N GLY A 54 3.27 -7.59 -13.88
CA GLY A 54 3.31 -8.61 -14.95
C GLY A 54 2.07 -8.61 -15.84
N GLY A 55 0.91 -8.30 -15.29
CA GLY A 55 -0.36 -8.12 -16.00
C GLY A 55 -0.62 -6.66 -16.40
N ASP A 56 -1.89 -6.26 -16.39
CA ASP A 56 -2.34 -4.92 -16.76
C ASP A 56 -2.28 -3.93 -15.59
N LEU A 57 -2.10 -2.64 -15.90
CA LEU A 57 -2.14 -1.53 -14.94
C LEU A 57 -3.46 -0.77 -14.99
N VAL A 58 -4.13 -0.64 -13.85
CA VAL A 58 -5.26 0.26 -13.62
C VAL A 58 -4.79 1.52 -12.86
N ILE A 59 -5.17 2.69 -13.38
CA ILE A 59 -4.87 3.99 -12.76
C ILE A 59 -6.05 4.37 -11.86
N GLY A 60 -5.91 4.13 -10.56
CA GLY A 60 -6.97 4.29 -9.56
C GLY A 60 -7.21 5.74 -9.13
N GLU A 61 -6.17 6.50 -8.79
CA GLU A 61 -6.20 7.96 -8.58
C GLU A 61 -4.83 8.59 -8.95
N HIS A 62 -4.30 9.52 -8.13
CA HIS A 62 -2.95 10.03 -8.31
C HIS A 62 -1.95 9.15 -7.53
N PHE A 63 -0.93 8.66 -8.23
CA PHE A 63 0.15 7.86 -7.67
C PHE A 63 1.50 8.27 -8.28
N ASP A 64 2.48 8.61 -7.46
CA ASP A 64 3.86 8.88 -7.89
C ASP A 64 4.70 7.59 -7.86
N VAL A 65 5.51 7.34 -8.90
CA VAL A 65 6.43 6.19 -8.99
C VAL A 65 7.87 6.69 -9.00
N ALA A 66 8.78 5.97 -8.34
CA ALA A 66 10.20 6.28 -8.28
C ALA A 66 10.52 7.67 -7.66
N THR A 67 9.78 8.10 -6.62
CA THR A 67 10.01 9.40 -5.94
C THR A 67 11.42 9.50 -5.32
N GLY A 68 12.00 8.37 -4.92
CA GLY A 68 13.36 8.23 -4.37
C GLY A 68 14.42 7.78 -5.39
N GLY A 69 14.03 7.50 -6.65
CA GLY A 69 14.95 7.20 -7.76
C GLY A 69 14.50 6.04 -8.66
N ALA A 70 14.94 6.09 -9.92
CA ALA A 70 14.56 5.17 -11.00
C ALA A 70 14.97 3.69 -10.82
N GLY A 71 15.74 3.35 -9.77
CA GLY A 71 16.37 2.05 -9.62
C GLY A 71 17.49 1.78 -10.64
N ALA A 72 17.71 0.50 -10.94
CA ALA A 72 18.87 0.04 -11.73
C ALA A 72 18.54 -0.75 -13.00
N PHE A 73 17.26 -1.04 -13.27
CA PHE A 73 16.85 -1.81 -14.45
C PHE A 73 16.89 -0.94 -15.71
N VAL A 74 17.93 -1.07 -16.53
CA VAL A 74 18.07 -0.36 -17.81
C VAL A 74 17.87 -1.34 -18.96
N VAL A 75 16.91 -1.07 -19.84
CA VAL A 75 16.72 -1.88 -21.05
C VAL A 75 17.84 -1.55 -22.06
N PRO A 76 18.45 -2.55 -22.73
CA PRO A 76 19.47 -2.29 -23.75
C PRO A 76 18.99 -1.30 -24.83
N GLY A 77 19.68 -0.16 -24.94
CA GLY A 77 19.36 0.93 -25.86
C GLY A 77 18.76 2.17 -25.19
N ASP A 78 18.25 2.05 -23.96
CA ASP A 78 17.79 3.21 -23.18
C ASP A 78 18.96 3.98 -22.55
N SER A 79 18.76 5.28 -22.33
CA SER A 79 19.68 6.15 -21.59
C SER A 79 19.31 6.33 -20.10
N ALA A 80 18.19 5.77 -19.64
CA ALA A 80 17.68 5.90 -18.29
C ALA A 80 17.11 4.57 -17.76
N PRO A 81 17.07 4.33 -16.44
CA PRO A 81 16.43 3.15 -15.86
C PRO A 81 14.90 3.21 -16.01
N THR A 82 14.26 2.04 -16.00
CA THR A 82 12.81 1.90 -16.03
C THR A 82 12.24 2.05 -14.62
N GLY A 83 11.50 3.14 -14.40
CA GLY A 83 10.79 3.42 -13.15
C GLY A 83 9.47 2.65 -13.05
N LEU A 84 8.83 2.38 -14.19
CA LEU A 84 7.58 1.62 -14.25
C LEU A 84 7.63 0.62 -15.40
N LEU A 85 7.54 -0.66 -15.08
CA LEU A 85 7.43 -1.76 -16.03
C LEU A 85 6.03 -2.41 -15.91
N VAL A 86 5.32 -2.52 -17.01
CA VAL A 86 4.03 -3.23 -17.12
C VAL A 86 4.17 -4.30 -18.20
N GLY A 87 3.96 -5.56 -17.86
CA GLY A 87 4.07 -6.71 -18.76
C GLY A 87 2.89 -6.84 -19.72
N GLY A 88 1.69 -6.43 -19.27
CA GLY A 88 0.51 -6.20 -20.09
C GLY A 88 0.42 -4.76 -20.60
N GLY A 89 -0.79 -4.21 -20.63
CA GLY A 89 -1.11 -2.86 -21.06
C GLY A 89 -1.65 -1.96 -19.94
N ILE A 90 -2.23 -0.82 -20.31
CA ILE A 90 -2.90 0.10 -19.39
C ILE A 90 -4.42 0.01 -19.61
N ASP A 91 -5.17 -0.46 -18.61
CA ASP A 91 -6.64 -0.53 -18.68
C ASP A 91 -7.26 0.84 -18.40
N PHE A 92 -7.14 1.75 -19.38
CA PHE A 92 -7.82 3.04 -19.36
C PHE A 92 -9.35 2.95 -19.23
N PRO A 93 -10.07 1.95 -19.81
CA PRO A 93 -11.51 1.76 -19.58
C PRO A 93 -11.93 1.49 -18.12
N THR A 94 -11.10 0.80 -17.33
CA THR A 94 -11.36 0.56 -15.89
C THR A 94 -10.80 1.68 -15.00
N SER A 95 -9.74 2.36 -15.44
CA SER A 95 -9.08 3.47 -14.73
C SER A 95 -10.01 4.64 -14.42
N THR A 96 -9.74 5.35 -13.31
CA THR A 96 -10.54 6.50 -12.86
C THR A 96 -10.36 7.71 -13.77
N SER A 97 -11.47 8.34 -14.15
CA SER A 97 -11.45 9.58 -14.94
C SER A 97 -10.74 10.72 -14.18
N GLY A 98 -9.70 11.29 -14.80
CA GLY A 98 -8.90 12.36 -14.19
C GLY A 98 -7.68 11.90 -13.40
N ALA A 99 -7.48 10.58 -13.26
CA ALA A 99 -6.39 9.98 -12.48
C ALA A 99 -5.03 9.98 -13.22
N ARG A 100 -3.93 9.84 -12.47
CA ARG A 100 -2.55 9.97 -12.99
C ARG A 100 -1.58 9.06 -12.24
N VAL A 101 -0.89 8.20 -12.97
CA VAL A 101 0.42 7.70 -12.54
C VAL A 101 1.49 8.67 -13.03
N GLN A 102 2.35 9.14 -12.13
CA GLN A 102 3.45 10.05 -12.45
C GLN A 102 4.78 9.34 -12.17
N VAL A 103 5.54 9.06 -13.23
CA VAL A 103 6.88 8.46 -13.14
C VAL A 103 7.90 9.59 -12.95
N LEU A 104 8.67 9.51 -11.87
CA LEU A 104 9.66 10.49 -11.43
C LEU A 104 11.08 9.93 -11.53
N GLY A 105 12.05 10.60 -10.90
CA GLY A 105 13.44 10.14 -10.81
C GLY A 105 14.19 10.07 -12.15
N ASP A 106 13.78 10.88 -13.14
CA ASP A 106 14.24 10.82 -14.54
C ASP A 106 14.08 9.45 -15.22
N ALA A 107 13.15 8.64 -14.73
CA ALA A 107 12.95 7.27 -15.14
C ALA A 107 12.08 7.12 -16.41
N TYR A 108 12.27 6.00 -17.12
CA TYR A 108 11.48 5.58 -18.27
C TYR A 108 10.31 4.65 -17.87
N VAL A 109 9.33 4.53 -18.75
CA VAL A 109 8.23 3.56 -18.66
C VAL A 109 8.35 2.50 -19.76
N LYS A 110 7.96 1.27 -19.44
CA LYS A 110 7.87 0.16 -20.38
C LYS A 110 6.50 -0.50 -20.25
N ILE A 111 5.81 -0.70 -21.38
CA ILE A 111 4.55 -1.45 -21.43
C ILE A 111 4.66 -2.56 -22.48
N GLY A 112 4.14 -3.75 -22.18
CA GLY A 112 4.19 -4.91 -23.08
C GLY A 112 3.12 -4.87 -24.16
N ASP A 113 1.92 -4.38 -23.83
CA ASP A 113 0.87 -4.08 -24.81
C ASP A 113 0.62 -2.57 -24.92
N THR A 114 0.75 -2.05 -26.13
CA THR A 114 0.42 -0.66 -26.48
C THR A 114 -1.00 -0.51 -27.05
N SER A 115 -1.79 -1.58 -27.09
CA SER A 115 -3.17 -1.51 -27.57
C SER A 115 -4.00 -0.57 -26.70
N GLY A 116 -4.78 0.31 -27.34
CA GLY A 116 -5.53 1.34 -26.62
C GLY A 116 -4.69 2.48 -26.01
N VAL A 117 -3.37 2.54 -26.27
CA VAL A 117 -2.47 3.61 -25.78
C VAL A 117 -2.05 4.56 -26.91
N ALA A 118 -2.05 5.86 -26.63
CA ALA A 118 -1.37 6.89 -27.41
C ALA A 118 -0.14 7.39 -26.66
N VAL A 119 1.04 7.29 -27.27
CA VAL A 119 2.31 7.77 -26.71
C VAL A 119 2.65 9.13 -27.33
N SER A 120 2.98 10.13 -26.51
CA SER A 120 3.46 11.43 -26.97
C SER A 120 4.68 11.92 -26.18
N SER A 121 5.73 12.33 -26.88
CA SER A 121 6.97 12.91 -26.33
C SER A 121 7.25 14.31 -26.89
N SER A 122 6.22 14.96 -27.43
CA SER A 122 6.27 16.33 -27.96
C SER A 122 4.97 17.06 -27.68
N ASP A 123 5.02 18.38 -27.51
CA ASP A 123 3.84 19.25 -27.37
C ASP A 123 3.18 19.63 -28.72
N GLY A 124 3.74 19.14 -29.84
CA GLY A 124 3.34 19.49 -31.21
C GLY A 124 4.28 20.49 -31.88
N VAL A 125 5.23 21.07 -31.14
CA VAL A 125 6.24 22.02 -31.65
C VAL A 125 7.66 21.60 -31.24
N ALA A 126 7.85 21.15 -30.00
CA ALA A 126 9.13 20.79 -29.41
C ALA A 126 9.07 19.43 -28.68
N PRO A 127 10.21 18.76 -28.43
CA PRO A 127 10.30 17.65 -27.49
C PRO A 127 9.83 18.07 -26.10
N ALA A 128 9.09 17.18 -25.44
CA ALA A 128 8.48 17.42 -24.13
C ALA A 128 8.43 16.11 -23.31
N ASP A 129 7.82 16.17 -22.12
CA ASP A 129 7.63 15.01 -21.24
C ASP A 129 6.89 13.85 -21.94
N THR A 130 7.16 12.61 -21.56
CA THR A 130 6.46 11.47 -22.18
C THR A 130 5.13 11.25 -21.51
N ARG A 131 4.07 11.08 -22.29
CA ARG A 131 2.71 10.78 -21.82
C ARG A 131 2.08 9.64 -22.59
N LEU A 132 1.49 8.72 -21.84
CA LEU A 132 0.69 7.61 -22.32
C LEU A 132 -0.76 7.92 -21.94
N THR A 133 -1.60 8.19 -22.94
CA THR A 133 -3.04 8.51 -22.79
C THR A 133 -3.89 7.49 -23.55
N PRO A 134 -5.23 7.48 -23.41
CA PRO A 134 -6.08 6.59 -24.20
C PRO A 134 -5.95 6.85 -25.71
N ALA A 135 -5.95 5.78 -26.51
CA ALA A 135 -5.82 5.89 -27.96
C ALA A 135 -6.90 6.80 -28.59
N ASN A 136 -6.50 7.54 -29.63
CA ASN A 136 -7.35 8.54 -30.31
C ASN A 136 -7.75 9.75 -29.44
N THR A 137 -7.03 10.01 -28.34
CA THR A 137 -7.19 11.23 -27.53
C THR A 137 -5.97 12.15 -27.64
N GLY A 138 -6.05 13.35 -27.04
CA GLY A 138 -4.94 14.30 -26.99
C GLY A 138 -3.90 13.98 -25.90
N ARG A 139 -2.76 14.68 -25.96
CA ARG A 139 -1.66 14.60 -24.99
C ARG A 139 -2.06 14.92 -23.54
N ASP A 140 -3.06 15.79 -23.36
CA ASP A 140 -3.58 16.21 -22.05
C ASP A 140 -4.86 15.46 -21.64
N ALA A 141 -5.19 14.38 -22.34
CA ALA A 141 -6.28 13.50 -21.92
C ALA A 141 -5.94 12.77 -20.61
N MET A 142 -6.99 12.34 -19.92
CA MET A 142 -6.93 11.61 -18.66
C MET A 142 -7.85 10.38 -18.74
N PRO A 143 -7.57 9.28 -18.01
CA PRO A 143 -6.39 9.06 -17.17
C PRO A 143 -5.06 8.99 -17.95
N VAL A 144 -3.93 9.13 -17.27
CA VAL A 144 -2.60 9.26 -17.91
C VAL A 144 -1.49 8.57 -17.12
N VAL A 145 -0.51 7.99 -17.81
CA VAL A 145 0.84 7.78 -17.24
C VAL A 145 1.75 8.88 -17.81
N ALA A 146 2.34 9.70 -16.94
CA ALA A 146 3.18 10.83 -17.33
C ALA A 146 4.58 10.71 -16.72
N LEU A 147 5.62 11.09 -17.46
CA LEU A 147 7.02 11.06 -17.02
C LEU A 147 7.51 12.47 -16.68
N GLY A 148 8.62 12.58 -15.94
CA GLY A 148 9.38 13.83 -15.83
C GLY A 148 10.24 14.14 -17.06
N VAL A 149 10.49 13.15 -17.92
CA VAL A 149 11.48 13.18 -19.01
C VAL A 149 10.90 12.84 -20.38
N SER A 150 11.62 13.24 -21.42
CA SER A 150 11.37 12.77 -22.79
C SER A 150 12.02 11.39 -23.00
N GLN A 151 11.21 10.45 -23.45
CA GLN A 151 11.54 9.08 -23.80
C GLN A 151 11.16 8.87 -25.27
N PRO A 152 12.02 8.23 -26.09
CA PRO A 152 11.66 7.89 -27.47
C PRO A 152 10.38 7.03 -27.51
N PRO A 153 9.32 7.38 -28.24
CA PRO A 153 8.06 6.62 -28.24
C PRO A 153 8.23 5.14 -28.62
N GLU A 154 9.18 4.84 -29.50
CA GLU A 154 9.56 3.49 -29.90
C GLU A 154 10.22 2.66 -28.78
N SER A 155 10.70 3.29 -27.71
CA SER A 155 11.25 2.59 -26.54
C SER A 155 10.19 2.26 -25.49
N VAL A 156 8.97 2.84 -25.57
CA VAL A 156 7.90 2.62 -24.58
C VAL A 156 7.27 1.23 -24.72
N GLY A 157 6.96 0.80 -25.94
CA GLY A 157 6.28 -0.48 -26.21
C GLY A 157 7.26 -1.64 -26.36
N GLN A 158 7.49 -2.42 -25.29
CA GLN A 158 8.44 -3.53 -25.26
C GLN A 158 7.95 -4.66 -24.34
N ALA A 159 7.59 -5.79 -24.94
CA ALA A 159 7.14 -6.99 -24.23
C ALA A 159 8.28 -7.95 -23.86
N GLY A 160 8.04 -8.83 -22.88
CA GLY A 160 8.95 -9.93 -22.53
C GLY A 160 10.27 -9.51 -21.89
N LEU A 161 10.34 -8.30 -21.32
CA LEU A 161 11.53 -7.78 -20.64
C LEU A 161 11.86 -8.54 -19.34
N LEU A 162 10.85 -9.12 -18.68
CA LEU A 162 10.98 -10.03 -17.55
C LEU A 162 10.07 -11.26 -17.74
N ASP A 163 10.51 -12.41 -17.24
CA ASP A 163 9.69 -13.63 -17.12
C ASP A 163 9.06 -13.66 -15.72
N PHE A 164 7.93 -12.97 -15.57
CA PHE A 164 7.19 -12.88 -14.30
C PHE A 164 6.78 -14.26 -13.79
N GLY A 165 6.31 -15.16 -14.66
CA GLY A 165 5.90 -16.52 -14.27
C GLY A 165 7.07 -17.34 -13.71
N ALA A 166 8.26 -17.28 -14.33
CA ALA A 166 9.44 -17.94 -13.79
C ALA A 166 9.99 -17.26 -12.51
N ALA A 167 9.87 -15.94 -12.39
CA ALA A 167 10.24 -15.22 -11.16
C ALA A 167 9.33 -15.64 -9.99
N PHE A 168 8.01 -15.60 -10.17
CA PHE A 168 7.04 -15.97 -9.14
C PHE A 168 7.02 -17.46 -8.82
N ALA A 169 7.31 -18.35 -9.79
CA ALA A 169 7.56 -19.76 -9.49
C ALA A 169 8.71 -19.94 -8.48
N ARG A 170 9.80 -19.16 -8.61
CA ARG A 170 10.92 -19.16 -7.65
C ARG A 170 10.54 -18.50 -6.33
N PHE A 171 9.78 -17.40 -6.34
CA PHE A 171 9.33 -16.77 -5.10
C PHE A 171 8.42 -17.71 -4.28
N ARG A 172 7.53 -18.46 -4.94
CA ARG A 172 6.72 -19.51 -4.31
C ARG A 172 7.56 -20.64 -3.71
N GLU A 173 8.54 -21.15 -4.47
CA GLU A 173 9.47 -22.18 -3.98
C GLU A 173 10.24 -21.70 -2.73
N ARG A 174 10.74 -20.46 -2.76
CA ARG A 174 11.43 -19.86 -1.60
C ARG A 174 10.48 -19.61 -0.43
N SER A 175 9.28 -19.08 -0.67
CA SER A 175 8.28 -18.83 0.37
C SER A 175 7.95 -20.11 1.14
N ALA A 176 7.71 -21.23 0.43
CA ALA A 176 7.55 -22.54 1.03
C ALA A 176 8.82 -23.03 1.75
N GLY A 177 10.00 -22.90 1.12
CA GLY A 177 11.28 -23.33 1.70
C GLY A 177 11.73 -22.54 2.93
N LEU A 178 11.29 -21.28 3.08
CA LEU A 178 11.41 -20.44 4.28
C LEU A 178 10.38 -20.84 5.35
N ALA A 179 9.16 -21.19 4.94
CA ALA A 179 8.09 -21.64 5.82
C ALA A 179 8.38 -22.99 6.51
N ASP A 180 9.20 -23.83 5.86
CA ASP A 180 9.76 -25.07 6.41
C ASP A 180 10.89 -24.85 7.44
N CYS A 181 11.33 -23.61 7.68
CA CYS A 181 12.38 -23.35 8.66
C CYS A 181 11.90 -23.55 10.10
N PRO A 182 12.66 -24.30 10.94
CA PRO A 182 12.35 -24.42 12.35
C PRO A 182 12.46 -23.04 13.00
N ALA A 183 11.51 -22.73 13.87
CA ALA A 183 11.56 -21.51 14.68
C ALA A 183 12.70 -21.60 15.71
N ASN A 184 13.43 -20.51 15.87
CA ASN A 184 14.41 -20.27 16.95
C ASN A 184 14.13 -18.95 17.70
N VAL A 185 13.20 -18.12 17.21
CA VAL A 185 12.72 -16.92 17.90
C VAL A 185 11.50 -17.25 18.73
N VAL A 186 11.55 -16.89 20.01
CA VAL A 186 10.44 -16.99 20.97
C VAL A 186 9.94 -15.58 21.28
N LEU A 187 8.62 -15.38 21.23
CA LEU A 187 8.01 -14.13 21.70
C LEU A 187 8.06 -14.07 23.23
N LEU A 188 8.50 -12.94 23.77
CA LEU A 188 8.47 -12.66 25.20
C LEU A 188 7.31 -11.71 25.52
N GLY A 189 6.60 -11.96 26.61
CA GLY A 189 5.59 -11.05 27.16
C GLY A 189 6.21 -9.81 27.81
N GLU A 190 5.36 -8.91 28.32
CA GLU A 190 5.79 -7.67 28.98
C GLU A 190 6.59 -7.91 30.28
N ASP A 191 6.42 -9.07 30.92
CA ASP A 191 7.19 -9.54 32.08
C ASP A 191 8.49 -10.27 31.70
N GLY A 192 8.80 -10.39 30.40
CA GLY A 192 9.94 -11.13 29.87
C GLY A 192 9.73 -12.65 29.82
N SER A 193 8.56 -13.17 30.18
CA SER A 193 8.28 -14.61 30.11
C SER A 193 8.01 -15.08 28.67
N PRO A 194 8.42 -16.30 28.27
CA PRO A 194 8.05 -16.88 26.99
C PRO A 194 6.53 -17.01 26.81
N LEU A 195 5.99 -16.44 25.74
CA LEU A 195 4.63 -16.71 25.28
C LEU A 195 4.55 -18.07 24.58
N ALA A 196 3.41 -18.75 24.72
CA ALA A 196 3.18 -20.01 24.02
C ALA A 196 3.14 -19.78 22.50
N GLU A 197 3.86 -20.60 21.72
CA GLU A 197 4.08 -20.38 20.27
C GLU A 197 2.81 -20.37 19.40
N ARG A 198 1.65 -20.82 19.91
CA ARG A 198 0.40 -20.93 19.14
C ARG A 198 -0.85 -20.68 20.00
N GLY A 199 -1.70 -19.74 19.56
CA GLY A 199 -3.04 -19.52 20.11
C GLY A 199 -3.05 -18.94 21.52
N GLY A 200 -2.08 -18.07 21.82
CA GLY A 200 -1.76 -17.66 23.19
C GLY A 200 -1.41 -16.19 23.38
N VAL A 201 -1.33 -15.38 22.32
CA VAL A 201 -1.05 -13.94 22.45
C VAL A 201 -2.37 -13.19 22.76
N PRO A 202 -2.49 -12.48 23.90
CA PRO A 202 -3.65 -11.65 24.20
C PRO A 202 -3.77 -10.45 23.25
N ALA A 203 -5.00 -10.03 22.94
CA ALA A 203 -5.24 -8.89 22.07
C ALA A 203 -4.73 -7.58 22.67
N GLY A 204 -3.93 -6.83 21.90
CA GLY A 204 -3.29 -5.58 22.30
C GLY A 204 -1.94 -5.74 23.01
N SER A 205 -1.40 -6.95 23.15
CA SER A 205 -0.16 -7.18 23.91
C SER A 205 1.05 -6.46 23.34
N GLY A 206 1.87 -5.89 24.22
CA GLY A 206 3.28 -5.65 23.93
C GLY A 206 4.06 -6.97 23.99
N VAL A 207 4.87 -7.25 22.98
CA VAL A 207 5.80 -8.39 22.97
C VAL A 207 7.23 -7.91 22.73
N SER A 208 8.20 -8.66 23.24
CA SER A 208 9.62 -8.44 22.95
C SER A 208 10.21 -9.60 22.15
N ILE A 209 11.12 -9.28 21.24
CA ILE A 209 11.89 -10.23 20.44
C ILE A 209 13.38 -10.06 20.75
N ASN A 210 14.06 -11.18 21.02
CA ASN A 210 15.51 -11.26 21.04
C ASN A 210 16.00 -11.84 19.70
N LEU A 211 17.02 -11.23 19.09
CA LEU A 211 17.61 -11.68 17.83
C LEU A 211 19.07 -12.09 18.05
N VAL A 212 19.41 -13.33 17.70
CA VAL A 212 20.76 -13.85 17.85
C VAL A 212 21.62 -13.42 16.66
N ALA A 213 22.78 -12.82 16.96
CA ALA A 213 23.77 -12.42 15.96
C ALA A 213 24.49 -13.63 15.34
N GLY A 214 24.69 -13.60 14.02
CA GLY A 214 25.20 -14.71 13.23
C GLY A 214 24.14 -15.76 12.88
N GLU A 215 22.89 -15.60 13.31
CA GLU A 215 21.79 -16.52 13.03
C GLU A 215 20.75 -15.94 12.08
N ARG A 216 20.13 -16.83 11.30
CA ARG A 216 18.84 -16.58 10.66
C ARG A 216 17.78 -16.75 11.75
N ASN A 217 17.19 -15.63 12.17
CA ASN A 217 16.16 -15.60 13.20
C ASN A 217 14.80 -15.92 12.56
N VAL A 218 14.10 -16.91 13.07
CA VAL A 218 12.84 -17.44 12.51
C VAL A 218 11.78 -17.45 13.61
N LEU A 219 10.79 -16.57 13.47
CA LEU A 219 9.54 -16.61 14.22
C LEU A 219 8.49 -17.33 13.37
N SER A 220 7.81 -18.33 13.93
CA SER A 220 6.60 -18.92 13.34
C SER A 220 5.40 -18.54 14.19
N ILE A 221 4.38 -17.93 13.58
CA ILE A 221 3.24 -17.35 14.30
C ILE A 221 1.94 -17.58 13.52
N SER A 222 0.80 -17.68 14.21
CA SER A 222 -0.50 -17.68 13.53
C SER A 222 -0.90 -16.26 13.13
N GLY A 223 -1.70 -16.09 12.06
CA GLY A 223 -2.24 -14.78 11.71
C GLY A 223 -3.09 -14.15 12.83
N ALA A 224 -3.77 -14.97 13.63
CA ALA A 224 -4.55 -14.50 14.77
C ALA A 224 -3.66 -13.97 15.91
N ASP A 225 -2.60 -14.70 16.27
CA ASP A 225 -1.62 -14.25 17.26
C ASP A 225 -0.89 -12.98 16.78
N LEU A 226 -0.55 -12.88 15.48
CA LEU A 226 0.09 -11.70 14.90
C LEU A 226 -0.79 -10.45 15.02
N ASN A 227 -2.08 -10.55 14.70
CA ASN A 227 -3.04 -9.44 14.84
C ASN A 227 -3.35 -9.08 16.31
N ASN A 228 -3.08 -9.98 17.25
CA ASN A 228 -3.24 -9.71 18.68
C ASN A 228 -2.06 -8.88 19.24
N ILE A 229 -0.92 -8.82 18.55
CA ILE A 229 0.22 -8.00 19.00
C ILE A 229 -0.08 -6.51 18.72
N GLY A 230 -0.09 -5.70 19.78
CA GLY A 230 -0.19 -4.23 19.66
C GLY A 230 1.16 -3.56 19.41
N THR A 231 2.26 -4.13 19.93
CA THR A 231 3.62 -3.58 19.77
C THR A 231 4.68 -4.69 19.81
N ILE A 232 5.66 -4.62 18.91
CA ILE A 232 6.85 -5.49 18.90
C ILE A 232 8.08 -4.65 19.26
N THR A 233 8.68 -4.93 20.41
CA THR A 233 9.95 -4.34 20.84
C THR A 233 11.10 -5.27 20.51
N PHE A 234 12.14 -4.75 19.85
CA PHE A 234 13.36 -5.50 19.59
C PHE A 234 14.39 -5.23 20.69
N LEU A 235 14.76 -6.27 21.43
CA LEU A 235 15.86 -6.21 22.41
C LEU A 235 17.21 -6.09 21.69
N ASP A 236 17.32 -6.77 20.56
CA ASP A 236 18.41 -6.68 19.59
C ASP A 236 17.81 -6.35 18.22
N GLN A 237 18.24 -5.24 17.60
CA GLN A 237 17.63 -4.72 16.37
C GLN A 237 17.98 -5.57 15.13
N PRO A 238 17.05 -5.79 14.19
CA PRO A 238 17.32 -6.44 12.92
C PRO A 238 18.48 -5.80 12.16
N GLY A 239 19.35 -6.64 11.60
CA GLY A 239 20.60 -6.21 10.99
C GLY A 239 21.15 -7.25 10.00
N PRO A 240 22.25 -6.94 9.29
CA PRO A 240 22.83 -7.84 8.30
C PRO A 240 23.38 -9.13 8.92
N ASP A 241 23.73 -9.12 10.21
CA ASP A 241 24.15 -10.28 10.99
C ASP A 241 22.98 -10.99 11.69
N ARG A 242 21.76 -10.44 11.67
CA ARG A 242 20.58 -10.97 12.36
C ARG A 242 19.27 -10.71 11.60
N PRO A 243 19.11 -11.25 10.38
CA PRO A 243 17.85 -11.14 9.66
C PRO A 243 16.73 -11.92 10.36
N LEU A 244 15.53 -11.33 10.38
CA LEU A 244 14.31 -11.93 10.91
C LEU A 244 13.39 -12.38 9.77
N ILE A 245 13.01 -13.65 9.79
CA ILE A 245 11.87 -14.20 9.05
C ILE A 245 10.70 -14.34 10.02
N VAL A 246 9.57 -13.74 9.69
CA VAL A 246 8.28 -14.00 10.34
C VAL A 246 7.44 -14.86 9.41
N ASN A 247 7.41 -16.16 9.66
CA ASN A 247 6.55 -17.12 8.96
C ASN A 247 5.13 -17.03 9.52
N VAL A 248 4.24 -16.34 8.81
CA VAL A 248 2.85 -16.14 9.23
C VAL A 248 1.98 -17.27 8.67
N ARG A 249 1.44 -18.10 9.56
CA ARG A 249 0.47 -19.14 9.22
C ARG A 249 -0.93 -18.53 9.19
N THR A 250 -1.33 -18.14 7.98
CA THR A 250 -2.67 -17.66 7.64
C THR A 250 -3.53 -18.81 7.12
N GLY A 251 -4.84 -18.58 7.02
CA GLY A 251 -5.65 -19.35 6.06
C GLY A 251 -5.44 -18.83 4.63
N GLU A 252 -6.33 -19.24 3.73
CA GLU A 252 -6.40 -18.69 2.36
C GLU A 252 -6.63 -17.17 2.35
N GLU A 253 -7.37 -16.64 3.33
CA GLU A 253 -7.68 -15.21 3.51
C GLU A 253 -7.10 -14.69 4.82
N PHE A 254 -6.49 -13.50 4.81
CA PHE A 254 -5.99 -12.84 6.02
C PHE A 254 -6.13 -11.31 5.99
N THR A 255 -6.89 -10.77 6.93
CA THR A 255 -6.85 -9.34 7.27
C THR A 255 -5.70 -9.10 8.23
N TRP A 256 -4.71 -8.29 7.86
CA TRP A 256 -3.54 -7.98 8.67
C TRP A 256 -3.63 -6.59 9.30
N VAL A 257 -3.63 -6.54 10.64
CA VAL A 257 -3.46 -5.32 11.41
C VAL A 257 -2.03 -5.29 11.92
N ALA A 258 -1.18 -4.46 11.31
CA ALA A 258 0.24 -4.39 11.67
C ALA A 258 0.46 -3.80 13.08
N ALA A 259 1.30 -4.46 13.87
CA ALA A 259 1.75 -3.99 15.17
C ALA A 259 2.71 -2.79 15.05
N ASN A 260 2.76 -1.93 16.05
CA ASN A 260 3.77 -0.87 16.13
C ASN A 260 5.17 -1.47 16.41
N MET A 261 6.23 -0.94 15.78
CA MET A 261 7.61 -1.43 15.95
C MET A 261 8.55 -0.28 16.36
N PRO A 262 8.48 0.21 17.63
CA PRO A 262 9.22 1.37 18.07
C PRO A 262 10.74 1.17 17.94
N GLY A 263 11.42 2.18 17.36
CA GLY A 263 12.86 2.15 17.13
C GLY A 263 13.31 1.40 15.88
N ILE A 264 12.37 0.82 15.12
CA ILE A 264 12.60 0.25 13.79
C ILE A 264 12.24 1.32 12.74
N GLY A 265 12.99 1.33 11.64
CA GLY A 265 12.72 2.08 10.42
C GLY A 265 13.50 1.44 9.27
N ARG A 266 13.45 2.04 8.07
CA ARG A 266 14.19 1.63 6.84
C ARG A 266 15.51 0.88 6.99
N ALA A 267 16.40 1.34 7.88
CA ALA A 267 17.72 0.76 8.07
C ALA A 267 17.67 -0.66 8.67
N GLN A 268 16.68 -0.94 9.53
CA GLN A 268 16.40 -2.24 10.15
C GLN A 268 15.35 -3.02 9.35
N ALA A 269 14.33 -2.34 8.82
CA ALA A 269 13.21 -2.93 8.08
C ALA A 269 13.68 -3.83 6.92
N ARG A 270 14.76 -3.44 6.24
CA ARG A 270 15.41 -4.23 5.18
C ARG A 270 16.02 -5.58 5.61
N TYR A 271 15.95 -5.92 6.90
CA TYR A 271 16.35 -7.21 7.46
C TYR A 271 15.16 -7.95 8.13
N ILE A 272 13.93 -7.46 7.97
CA ILE A 272 12.69 -8.12 8.38
C ILE A 272 11.94 -8.59 7.12
N LEU A 273 11.51 -9.85 7.11
CA LEU A 273 10.67 -10.42 6.06
C LEU A 273 9.44 -11.10 6.66
N PHE A 274 8.25 -10.65 6.28
CA PHE A 274 6.97 -11.27 6.58
C PHE A 274 6.62 -12.23 5.46
N ASN A 275 6.77 -13.53 5.72
CA ASN A 275 6.49 -14.60 4.78
C ASN A 275 5.06 -15.10 4.97
N PHE A 276 4.24 -14.99 3.92
CA PHE A 276 2.85 -15.46 3.88
C PHE A 276 2.73 -16.62 2.88
N PRO A 277 3.23 -17.82 3.20
CA PRO A 277 3.29 -18.95 2.28
C PRO A 277 1.90 -19.47 1.88
N ASP A 278 0.95 -19.41 2.83
CA ASP A 278 -0.36 -20.04 2.75
C ASP A 278 -1.47 -19.05 2.31
N ALA A 279 -1.18 -17.74 2.24
CA ALA A 279 -2.15 -16.71 1.89
C ALA A 279 -2.43 -16.64 0.38
N THR A 280 -3.71 -16.55 0.03
CA THR A 280 -4.19 -16.29 -1.35
C THR A 280 -4.91 -14.94 -1.47
N GLN A 281 -5.37 -14.38 -0.34
CA GLN A 281 -5.86 -13.01 -0.22
C GLN A 281 -5.26 -12.39 1.04
N LEU A 282 -4.61 -11.24 0.91
CA LEU A 282 -4.03 -10.48 2.02
C LEU A 282 -4.66 -9.08 2.02
N PHE A 283 -5.20 -8.64 3.16
CA PHE A 283 -5.93 -7.38 3.27
C PHE A 283 -5.39 -6.49 4.39
N ARG A 284 -4.97 -5.25 4.09
CA ARG A 284 -4.70 -4.23 5.12
C ARG A 284 -5.91 -3.30 5.27
N PRO A 285 -6.60 -3.31 6.41
CA PRO A 285 -7.82 -2.53 6.60
C PRO A 285 -7.53 -1.04 6.79
N SER A 286 -8.43 -0.20 6.28
CA SER A 286 -8.36 1.25 6.45
C SER A 286 -8.53 1.68 7.91
N GLY A 287 -7.67 2.59 8.37
CA GLY A 287 -7.80 3.23 9.70
C GLY A 287 -7.45 2.33 10.89
N GLN A 288 -6.72 1.23 10.67
CA GLN A 288 -6.25 0.32 11.71
C GLN A 288 -4.83 -0.17 11.42
N GLY A 289 -4.04 -0.41 12.46
CA GLY A 289 -2.66 -0.90 12.33
C GLY A 289 -1.63 0.19 12.02
N ALA A 290 -0.37 -0.13 12.28
CA ALA A 290 0.77 0.76 12.10
C ALA A 290 1.37 0.69 10.68
N ALA A 291 2.46 1.43 10.46
CA ALA A 291 3.33 1.21 9.32
C ALA A 291 3.93 -0.20 9.38
N ILE A 292 4.19 -0.80 8.22
CA ILE A 292 4.87 -2.10 8.13
C ILE A 292 6.35 -1.84 7.98
N GLU A 293 7.12 -2.21 9.00
CA GLU A 293 8.58 -2.24 8.96
C GLU A 293 9.05 -3.61 8.50
N GLY A 294 9.23 -3.79 7.19
CA GLY A 294 9.70 -5.05 6.62
C GLY A 294 9.13 -5.40 5.25
N THR A 295 9.76 -6.38 4.62
CA THR A 295 9.34 -6.91 3.31
C THR A 295 8.09 -7.78 3.42
N ILE A 296 7.09 -7.52 2.58
CA ILE A 296 5.89 -8.34 2.43
C ILE A 296 6.16 -9.38 1.33
N TYR A 297 6.23 -10.65 1.72
CA TYR A 297 6.54 -11.75 0.83
C TYR A 297 5.35 -12.72 0.75
N ALA A 298 4.44 -12.47 -0.18
CA ALA A 298 3.18 -13.18 -0.33
C ALA A 298 2.91 -13.54 -1.82
N PRO A 299 3.80 -14.33 -2.48
CA PRO A 299 3.75 -14.57 -3.93
C PRO A 299 2.54 -15.40 -4.43
N ASN A 300 1.67 -15.82 -3.52
CA ASN A 300 0.39 -16.47 -3.82
C ASN A 300 -0.82 -15.54 -3.61
N ALA A 301 -0.63 -14.38 -2.96
CA ALA A 301 -1.72 -13.55 -2.47
C ALA A 301 -2.07 -12.41 -3.41
N ASP A 302 -3.36 -12.25 -3.65
CA ASP A 302 -3.96 -10.99 -4.09
C ASP A 302 -3.93 -10.03 -2.90
N PHE A 303 -3.16 -8.93 -3.00
CA PHE A 303 -2.93 -8.00 -1.90
C PHE A 303 -3.75 -6.72 -2.05
N GLU A 304 -4.74 -6.55 -1.19
CA GLU A 304 -5.55 -5.33 -1.08
C GLU A 304 -5.04 -4.46 0.09
N ASP A 305 -4.47 -3.29 -0.21
CA ASP A 305 -3.95 -2.35 0.77
C ASP A 305 -4.79 -1.08 0.82
N ASN A 306 -5.55 -0.92 1.90
CA ASN A 306 -6.47 0.20 2.12
C ASN A 306 -6.02 1.09 3.29
N ASN A 307 -4.80 0.89 3.78
CA ASN A 307 -4.31 1.45 5.02
C ASN A 307 -3.38 2.64 4.75
N SER A 308 -3.72 3.81 5.32
CA SER A 308 -2.96 5.07 5.19
C SER A 308 -1.57 5.05 5.81
N ALA A 309 -1.19 4.01 6.56
CA ALA A 309 0.15 3.84 7.11
C ALA A 309 1.10 3.19 6.09
N ASN A 310 2.31 3.76 6.00
CA ASN A 310 3.35 3.37 5.04
C ASN A 310 3.77 1.90 5.13
N ILE A 311 4.46 1.44 4.09
CA ILE A 311 5.19 0.17 4.08
C ILE A 311 6.66 0.52 3.80
N GLU A 312 7.57 0.13 4.70
CA GLU A 312 9.02 0.29 4.55
C GLU A 312 9.65 -1.08 4.24
N GLY A 313 9.78 -1.43 2.96
CA GLY A 313 10.24 -2.76 2.54
C GLY A 313 9.99 -3.06 1.06
N ASP A 314 10.27 -4.29 0.64
CA ASP A 314 9.82 -4.81 -0.66
C ASP A 314 8.40 -5.38 -0.57
N ILE A 315 7.70 -5.46 -1.70
CA ILE A 315 6.37 -6.06 -1.84
C ILE A 315 6.40 -7.05 -3.01
N ILE A 316 6.27 -8.34 -2.70
CA ILE A 316 6.24 -9.44 -3.68
C ILE A 316 4.89 -10.16 -3.57
N VAL A 317 3.96 -9.88 -4.48
CA VAL A 317 2.54 -10.29 -4.40
C VAL A 317 2.01 -10.76 -5.75
N LYS A 318 0.97 -11.59 -5.76
CA LYS A 318 0.38 -12.12 -7.00
C LYS A 318 -0.34 -11.02 -7.78
N SER A 319 -1.24 -10.30 -7.14
CA SER A 319 -1.86 -9.07 -7.66
C SER A 319 -1.84 -7.97 -6.59
N LEU A 320 -1.98 -6.71 -6.99
CA LEU A 320 -1.96 -5.56 -6.08
C LEU A 320 -3.21 -4.69 -6.31
N THR A 321 -3.93 -4.36 -5.25
CA THR A 321 -4.97 -3.32 -5.27
C THR A 321 -4.69 -2.37 -4.13
N GLN A 322 -4.14 -1.20 -4.43
CA GLN A 322 -4.08 -0.12 -3.47
C GLN A 322 -5.41 0.65 -3.56
N ALA A 323 -6.23 0.65 -2.51
CA ALA A 323 -7.55 1.26 -2.64
C ALA A 323 -7.53 2.80 -2.59
N ASN A 324 -8.45 3.36 -3.39
CA ASN A 324 -9.01 4.70 -3.23
C ASN A 324 -9.80 4.81 -1.92
N GLY A 325 -9.08 4.98 -0.81
CA GLY A 325 -9.63 4.96 0.53
C GLY A 325 -10.92 5.76 0.71
N ALA A 326 -12.01 5.08 1.10
CA ALA A 326 -13.23 5.72 1.55
C ALA A 326 -13.03 6.55 2.85
N ALA A 327 -11.87 6.41 3.49
CA ALA A 327 -11.36 7.26 4.56
C ALA A 327 -10.44 8.36 3.98
N PRO A 328 -10.52 9.62 4.46
CA PRO A 328 -9.62 10.68 4.02
C PRO A 328 -8.15 10.32 4.26
N GLY A 329 -7.36 10.20 3.18
CA GLY A 329 -5.92 9.93 3.24
C GLY A 329 -5.41 8.87 2.26
N GLY A 330 -6.29 8.01 1.74
CA GLY A 330 -5.89 6.89 0.87
C GLY A 330 -5.01 5.86 1.60
N SER A 331 -4.33 4.99 0.85
CA SER A 331 -3.32 4.07 1.37
C SER A 331 -1.94 4.74 1.45
N GLY A 332 -1.08 4.27 2.36
CA GLY A 332 0.22 4.89 2.65
C GLY A 332 1.24 4.85 1.50
N GLU A 333 2.38 5.50 1.72
CA GLU A 333 3.50 5.48 0.78
C GLU A 333 4.28 4.16 0.86
N TYR A 334 4.73 3.65 -0.29
CA TYR A 334 5.61 2.48 -0.37
C TYR A 334 7.08 2.92 -0.42
N ARG A 335 7.74 2.85 0.73
CA ARG A 335 9.09 3.33 0.97
C ARG A 335 10.12 2.24 0.81
N VAL A 336 11.20 2.56 0.10
CA VAL A 336 12.15 1.58 -0.40
C VAL A 336 13.13 1.18 0.71
N ALA A 337 12.99 -0.05 1.19
CA ALA A 337 13.95 -0.68 2.09
C ALA A 337 14.24 -2.13 1.62
N PRO A 338 14.96 -2.31 0.48
CA PRO A 338 15.00 -3.61 -0.19
C PRO A 338 15.69 -4.66 0.65
N PHE A 339 15.09 -5.85 0.72
CA PHE A 339 15.55 -6.92 1.61
C PHE A 339 17.01 -7.25 1.34
N SER A 340 17.80 -7.36 2.41
CA SER A 340 19.26 -7.25 2.32
C SER A 340 20.02 -8.33 3.09
N ALA A 341 19.46 -9.53 3.17
CA ALA A 341 20.15 -10.69 3.72
C ALA A 341 20.01 -11.91 2.79
N ASP A 342 21.07 -12.71 2.70
CA ASP A 342 21.00 -14.02 2.08
C ASP A 342 20.46 -15.03 3.08
N LEU A 343 19.41 -15.74 2.72
CA LEU A 343 18.76 -16.73 3.57
C LEU A 343 18.95 -18.13 2.98
N ASN A 344 19.41 -19.06 3.80
CA ASN A 344 19.33 -20.47 3.47
C ASN A 344 17.87 -20.93 3.55
N LEU A 345 17.41 -21.75 2.60
CA LEU A 345 16.14 -22.47 2.71
C LEU A 345 16.29 -23.69 3.63
N CYS A 346 15.20 -24.12 4.26
CA CYS A 346 15.20 -25.25 5.21
C CYS A 346 14.46 -26.49 4.70
N GLY A 347 13.47 -26.29 3.83
CA GLY A 347 12.81 -27.38 3.13
C GLY A 347 13.76 -28.12 2.19
N LYS A 348 13.46 -29.39 1.91
CA LYS A 348 14.04 -30.04 0.72
C LYS A 348 13.44 -29.35 -0.49
N THR A 349 14.22 -28.54 -1.21
CA THR A 349 13.82 -28.12 -2.57
C THR A 349 13.50 -29.38 -3.34
N SER A 350 12.22 -29.58 -3.67
CA SER A 350 11.79 -30.75 -4.43
C SER A 350 12.38 -30.58 -5.81
N ARG A 351 13.54 -31.24 -6.04
CA ARG A 351 14.31 -31.20 -7.30
C ARG A 351 13.32 -31.08 -8.45
N PRO A 352 13.36 -29.98 -9.23
CA PRO A 352 12.28 -29.65 -10.17
C PRO A 352 11.98 -30.88 -11.01
N SER A 353 10.75 -31.37 -10.90
CA SER A 353 10.32 -32.60 -11.55
C SER A 353 10.66 -32.48 -13.02
N ALA A 354 11.47 -33.41 -13.53
CA ALA A 354 12.03 -33.29 -14.87
C ALA A 354 10.89 -33.07 -15.85
N SER A 355 10.92 -31.93 -16.56
CA SER A 355 9.83 -31.46 -17.41
C SER A 355 9.27 -32.63 -18.23
N PRO A 356 7.95 -32.89 -18.17
CA PRO A 356 7.38 -34.11 -18.72
C PRO A 356 7.79 -34.24 -20.19
N SER A 357 8.54 -35.30 -20.48
CA SER A 357 9.04 -35.59 -21.83
C SER A 357 7.87 -35.47 -22.81
N PRO A 358 8.01 -34.67 -23.89
CA PRO A 358 6.87 -34.30 -24.73
C PRO A 358 6.19 -35.57 -25.24
N SER A 359 4.90 -35.73 -24.89
CA SER A 359 4.12 -36.89 -25.30
C SER A 359 4.21 -37.08 -26.81
N PRO A 360 4.43 -38.32 -27.30
CA PRO A 360 4.64 -38.57 -28.72
C PRO A 360 3.43 -38.07 -29.52
N ARG A 361 3.70 -37.15 -30.45
CA ARG A 361 2.69 -36.49 -31.29
C ARG A 361 1.89 -37.56 -32.04
N PRO A 362 0.55 -37.57 -31.97
CA PRO A 362 -0.25 -38.56 -32.69
C PRO A 362 -0.06 -38.41 -34.22
N PRO A 363 -0.05 -39.52 -34.97
CA PRO A 363 0.22 -39.48 -36.41
C PRO A 363 -0.88 -38.74 -37.17
N LEU A 364 -0.47 -37.84 -38.07
CA LEU A 364 -1.37 -37.08 -38.94
C LEU A 364 -2.08 -38.02 -39.93
N SER A 365 -3.38 -38.25 -39.72
CA SER A 365 -4.22 -38.93 -40.70
C SER A 365 -4.44 -38.03 -41.91
N ARG A 366 -3.95 -38.47 -43.08
CA ARG A 366 -4.23 -37.84 -44.38
C ARG A 366 -5.42 -38.54 -45.02
N ASN A 367 -6.48 -37.82 -45.36
CA ASN A 367 -7.28 -38.18 -46.54
C ASN A 367 -8.05 -36.97 -47.11
N PRO A 368 -7.80 -36.55 -48.37
CA PRO A 368 -8.64 -35.59 -49.07
C PRO A 368 -9.75 -36.30 -49.87
N SER A 369 -10.95 -35.72 -49.93
CA SER A 369 -11.96 -36.12 -50.91
C SER A 369 -12.63 -34.89 -51.51
N LEU A 370 -12.19 -34.54 -52.73
CA LEU A 370 -12.84 -33.56 -53.58
C LEU A 370 -13.96 -34.24 -54.38
N SER A 371 -15.13 -33.61 -54.48
CA SER A 371 -15.96 -33.68 -55.69
C SER A 371 -16.93 -32.49 -55.75
N PRO A 372 -17.15 -31.90 -56.95
CA PRO A 372 -17.97 -30.71 -57.12
C PRO A 372 -19.43 -31.04 -57.49
N SER A 373 -20.33 -30.07 -57.34
CA SER A 373 -21.55 -30.00 -58.16
C SER A 373 -22.01 -28.55 -58.35
N LEU A 374 -22.85 -28.34 -59.37
CA LEU A 374 -23.00 -27.07 -60.10
C LEU A 374 -24.11 -26.15 -59.57
N SER A 375 -24.03 -24.90 -60.05
CA SER A 375 -25.01 -23.82 -59.95
C SER A 375 -26.42 -24.24 -60.40
N PRO A 376 -27.48 -23.53 -59.96
CA PRO A 376 -27.89 -22.35 -60.72
C PRO A 376 -28.23 -21.09 -59.89
N SER A 377 -28.10 -19.95 -60.56
CA SER A 377 -28.70 -18.63 -60.22
C SER A 377 -29.97 -18.43 -61.08
N PRO A 378 -30.77 -17.34 -60.98
CA PRO A 378 -30.81 -16.26 -59.96
C PRO A 378 -32.23 -15.96 -59.41
N GLU A 379 -32.35 -15.15 -58.35
CA GLU A 379 -33.52 -14.25 -58.20
C GLU A 379 -33.19 -12.99 -57.38
N LEU A 380 -33.77 -11.85 -57.79
CA LEU A 380 -33.54 -10.52 -57.23
C LEU A 380 -34.67 -10.13 -56.27
N VAL A 381 -34.38 -9.79 -55.00
CA VAL A 381 -35.36 -9.14 -54.11
C VAL A 381 -34.74 -8.02 -53.26
N ALA A 382 -35.25 -6.81 -53.51
CA ALA A 382 -35.41 -5.61 -52.66
C ALA A 382 -34.37 -5.20 -51.59
N SER A 383 -34.02 -3.91 -51.64
CA SER A 383 -33.20 -3.19 -50.66
C SER A 383 -33.91 -3.00 -49.30
N GLY A 384 -33.22 -3.34 -48.21
CA GLY A 384 -33.67 -3.14 -46.83
C GLY A 384 -33.21 -1.81 -46.25
N LYS A 385 -34.16 -0.94 -45.88
CA LYS A 385 -33.93 0.38 -45.28
C LYS A 385 -33.46 0.27 -43.81
N PRO A 386 -32.45 1.04 -43.35
CA PRO A 386 -32.01 1.01 -41.96
C PRO A 386 -33.09 1.54 -41.00
N ALA A 387 -33.23 0.89 -39.85
CA ALA A 387 -34.18 1.27 -38.80
C ALA A 387 -33.76 2.60 -38.14
N GLN A 388 -34.71 3.53 -38.00
CA GLN A 388 -34.48 4.81 -37.31
C GLN A 388 -34.71 4.66 -35.81
N THR A 389 -33.75 5.10 -35.00
CA THR A 389 -33.92 5.28 -33.55
C THR A 389 -35.06 6.28 -33.28
N PRO A 390 -35.99 6.02 -32.35
CA PRO A 390 -37.07 6.96 -32.05
C PRO A 390 -36.54 8.30 -31.53
N ALA A 391 -36.94 9.40 -32.18
CA ALA A 391 -36.67 10.74 -31.68
C ALA A 391 -37.46 10.98 -30.38
N GLN A 392 -36.79 11.50 -29.35
CA GLN A 392 -37.45 11.93 -28.10
C GLN A 392 -38.46 13.03 -28.41
N THR A 393 -39.65 12.96 -27.81
CA THR A 393 -40.66 14.01 -27.97
C THR A 393 -40.21 15.29 -27.27
N PRO A 394 -40.50 16.51 -27.80
CA PRO A 394 -40.11 17.77 -27.15
C PRO A 394 -40.52 17.90 -25.68
N ALA A 395 -41.66 17.28 -25.29
CA ALA A 395 -42.10 17.22 -23.90
C ALA A 395 -41.13 16.48 -22.97
N GLN A 396 -40.45 15.43 -23.44
CA GLN A 396 -39.46 14.68 -22.65
C GLN A 396 -38.19 15.50 -22.44
N ALA A 397 -37.70 16.18 -23.49
CA ALA A 397 -36.57 17.09 -23.39
C ALA A 397 -36.85 18.26 -22.44
N GLN A 398 -38.06 18.83 -22.48
CA GLN A 398 -38.46 19.94 -21.63
C GLN A 398 -38.60 19.52 -20.14
N ALA A 399 -39.09 18.30 -19.87
CA ALA A 399 -39.14 17.74 -18.53
C ALA A 399 -37.73 17.48 -17.96
N GLN A 400 -36.80 16.97 -18.77
CA GLN A 400 -35.40 16.78 -18.35
C GLN A 400 -34.70 18.12 -18.06
N ALA A 401 -34.91 19.14 -18.88
CA ALA A 401 -34.37 20.49 -18.65
C ALA A 401 -34.89 21.11 -17.34
N GLN A 402 -36.18 20.95 -17.02
CA GLN A 402 -36.75 21.43 -15.76
C GLN A 402 -36.19 20.68 -14.54
N ALA A 403 -36.02 19.36 -14.63
CA ALA A 403 -35.40 18.56 -13.56
C ALA A 403 -33.94 18.98 -13.29
N GLN A 404 -33.16 19.23 -14.35
CA GLN A 404 -31.78 19.71 -14.22
C GLN A 404 -31.70 21.12 -13.60
N ALA A 405 -32.59 22.03 -13.99
CA ALA A 405 -32.66 23.37 -13.41
C ALA A 405 -33.01 23.35 -11.90
N GLN A 406 -33.92 22.47 -11.48
CA GLN A 406 -34.26 22.30 -10.06
C GLN A 406 -33.09 21.71 -9.25
N ALA A 407 -32.38 20.71 -9.79
CA ALA A 407 -31.20 20.14 -9.14
C ALA A 407 -30.08 21.19 -8.95
N GLN A 408 -29.82 22.03 -9.97
CA GLN A 408 -28.84 23.10 -9.87
C GLN A 408 -29.22 24.17 -8.84
N ALA A 409 -30.50 24.54 -8.73
CA ALA A 409 -30.97 25.50 -7.73
C ALA A 409 -30.79 24.98 -6.29
N GLN A 410 -31.01 23.68 -6.05
CA GLN A 410 -30.84 23.08 -4.73
C GLN A 410 -29.36 22.99 -4.30
N ALA A 411 -28.44 22.77 -5.25
CA ALA A 411 -27.00 22.66 -4.98
C ALA A 411 -26.34 24.00 -4.56
N GLN A 412 -26.89 25.15 -4.94
CA GLN A 412 -26.26 26.46 -4.65
C GLN A 412 -26.49 26.95 -3.20
N THR A 413 -27.57 26.51 -2.55
CA THR A 413 -27.96 26.99 -1.21
C THR A 413 -26.93 26.73 -0.10
N PRO A 414 -26.35 25.51 0.02
CA PRO A 414 -25.33 25.23 1.03
C PRO A 414 -24.03 25.99 0.80
N ALA A 415 -23.56 26.08 -0.44
CA ALA A 415 -22.31 26.75 -0.80
C ALA A 415 -22.33 28.25 -0.44
N GLN A 416 -23.44 28.95 -0.70
CA GLN A 416 -23.60 30.35 -0.32
C GLN A 416 -23.64 30.55 1.21
N ALA A 417 -24.21 29.61 1.97
CA ALA A 417 -24.20 29.66 3.43
C ALA A 417 -22.78 29.46 4.00
N GLN A 418 -21.98 28.61 3.37
CA GLN A 418 -20.61 28.31 3.78
C GLN A 418 -19.66 29.49 3.47
N ALA A 419 -19.80 30.12 2.29
CA ALA A 419 -19.08 31.35 1.95
C ALA A 419 -19.35 32.51 2.93
N ARG A 420 -20.61 32.69 3.36
CA ARG A 420 -20.98 33.73 4.36
C ARG A 420 -20.32 33.50 5.72
N LYS A 421 -20.21 32.26 6.19
CA LYS A 421 -19.51 31.92 7.44
C LYS A 421 -18.01 32.21 7.34
N SER A 422 -17.38 31.91 6.20
CA SER A 422 -15.96 32.19 5.96
C SER A 422 -15.66 33.70 5.95
N ALA A 423 -16.50 34.51 5.28
CA ALA A 423 -16.36 35.96 5.26
C ALA A 423 -16.45 36.59 6.67
N GLN A 424 -17.39 36.12 7.52
CA GLN A 424 -17.50 36.58 8.90
C GLN A 424 -16.28 36.21 9.77
N LYS A 425 -15.59 35.10 9.48
CA LYS A 425 -14.40 34.66 10.22
C LYS A 425 -13.17 35.55 9.94
N HIS A 426 -13.06 36.15 8.75
CA HIS A 426 -11.94 37.01 8.39
C HIS A 426 -12.10 38.48 8.82
N ALA A 427 -13.33 38.95 9.06
CA ALA A 427 -13.61 40.33 9.49
C ALA A 427 -13.20 40.67 10.96
N ARG A 428 -12.55 39.74 11.69
CA ARG A 428 -12.32 39.84 13.15
C ARG A 428 -10.86 39.98 13.61
N LYS A 429 -9.91 40.26 12.71
CA LYS A 429 -8.49 40.43 13.06
C LYS A 429 -8.02 41.88 12.81
N PRO A 430 -7.84 42.73 13.84
CA PRO A 430 -7.33 44.09 13.65
C PRO A 430 -5.85 44.05 13.27
N ALA A 431 -5.47 44.81 12.23
CA ALA A 431 -4.09 44.93 11.80
C ALA A 431 -3.29 45.85 12.73
N ARG A 432 -2.15 45.36 13.25
CA ARG A 432 -1.12 46.23 13.83
C ARG A 432 -0.31 46.85 12.70
N LEU A 433 -0.38 48.17 12.54
CA LEU A 433 0.60 48.90 11.74
C LEU A 433 1.99 48.76 12.38
N ARG A 434 2.99 48.48 11.55
CA ARG A 434 4.40 48.72 11.85
C ARG A 434 4.88 49.79 10.86
N THR A 435 5.17 50.98 11.37
CA THR A 435 6.00 51.95 10.65
C THR A 435 7.45 51.62 10.91
N ALA A 436 8.26 51.64 9.86
CA ALA A 436 9.72 51.70 9.96
C ALA A 436 10.13 53.14 9.66
N ASP A 437 11.12 53.66 10.37
CA ASP A 437 11.96 54.74 9.86
C ASP A 437 13.35 54.67 10.51
N GLU A 438 14.33 55.31 9.89
CA GLU A 438 15.74 54.93 9.96
C GLU A 438 16.66 55.97 10.63
N ALA A 439 17.79 55.48 11.16
CA ALA A 439 19.12 56.12 11.16
C ALA A 439 19.63 56.99 12.34
N HIS A 440 20.98 56.96 12.44
CA HIS A 440 21.95 57.87 13.09
C HIS A 440 22.36 57.73 14.59
N ALA A 441 23.61 57.25 14.74
CA ALA A 441 24.74 57.78 15.54
C ALA A 441 24.75 57.77 17.10
N ARG A 442 25.95 57.39 17.62
CA ARG A 442 26.49 57.51 19.01
C ARG A 442 26.98 58.97 19.29
N PRO A 443 27.47 59.37 20.50
CA PRO A 443 27.82 58.59 21.72
C PRO A 443 27.41 59.18 23.11
N ALA A 444 27.68 58.38 24.16
CA ALA A 444 28.06 58.72 25.56
C ALA A 444 27.52 59.97 26.29
N GLY A 445 26.95 59.73 27.49
CA GLY A 445 26.63 60.76 28.50
C GLY A 445 26.11 60.12 29.80
N GLU A 446 26.41 60.73 30.96
CA GLU A 446 26.29 60.14 32.31
C GLU A 446 25.24 60.89 33.18
N LEU A 447 24.89 60.31 34.35
CA LEU A 447 24.16 60.89 35.50
C LEU A 447 22.60 60.86 35.48
N GLY A 448 22.01 60.50 36.64
CA GLY A 448 20.59 60.65 36.98
C GLY A 448 20.31 61.94 37.79
N PRO A 449 19.26 62.06 38.65
CA PRO A 449 18.29 61.04 39.11
C PRO A 449 16.79 61.46 39.06
N SER A 450 15.92 60.62 39.63
CA SER A 450 14.50 60.77 40.13
C SER A 450 13.92 62.20 40.35
N PRO A 451 12.57 62.44 40.35
CA PRO A 451 11.50 61.49 40.78
C PRO A 451 10.10 61.54 40.08
N SER A 452 9.22 60.63 40.52
CA SER A 452 7.73 60.54 40.40
C SER A 452 6.97 61.83 40.83
N PRO A 453 5.62 62.04 40.60
CA PRO A 453 4.55 61.00 40.56
C PRO A 453 3.25 61.25 39.72
N MET A 454 2.34 60.24 39.79
CA MET A 454 0.87 60.22 39.62
C MET A 454 0.12 61.14 38.61
N ALA A 455 -0.75 60.52 37.79
CA ALA A 455 -2.19 60.84 37.76
C ALA A 455 -3.01 59.77 36.98
N THR A 456 -4.15 59.35 37.54
CA THR A 456 -5.16 58.49 36.88
C THR A 456 -6.29 59.36 36.34
N VAL A 457 -6.74 59.13 35.09
CA VAL A 457 -7.98 59.73 34.56
C VAL A 457 -8.87 58.64 33.98
N THR A 458 -10.03 58.47 34.61
CA THR A 458 -11.13 57.60 34.14
C THR A 458 -12.14 58.46 33.38
N MET A 459 -12.52 58.06 32.16
CA MET A 459 -13.68 58.64 31.46
C MET A 459 -14.63 57.52 31.01
N ALA A 460 -15.92 57.70 31.31
CA ALA A 460 -17.00 56.79 30.92
C ALA A 460 -17.58 57.17 29.54
N PRO A 461 -18.13 56.21 28.78
CA PRO A 461 -18.79 56.48 27.50
C PRO A 461 -20.25 56.94 27.68
N ALA A 462 -20.69 57.85 26.81
CA ALA A 462 -22.04 58.38 26.74
C ALA A 462 -23.02 57.41 26.01
N ALA A 463 -24.32 57.72 26.05
CA ALA A 463 -25.40 56.81 25.68
C ALA A 463 -26.34 57.37 24.58
N LEU A 464 -27.17 56.45 24.04
CA LEU A 464 -28.40 56.67 23.25
C LEU A 464 -28.25 57.13 21.78
N PRO A 465 -29.29 56.95 20.92
CA PRO A 465 -30.64 56.43 21.19
C PRO A 465 -31.05 55.17 20.40
N ALA A 466 -32.16 54.58 20.84
CA ALA A 466 -32.87 53.50 20.17
C ALA A 466 -33.93 54.04 19.20
N ASN A 467 -34.35 53.21 18.24
CA ASN A 467 -35.77 53.11 17.93
C ASN A 467 -36.13 51.68 17.47
N ALA A 468 -37.32 51.21 17.81
CA ALA A 468 -37.70 49.81 17.68
C ALA A 468 -39.06 49.64 16.99
N THR A 469 -39.20 48.59 16.19
CA THR A 469 -40.51 48.05 15.80
C THR A 469 -40.45 46.53 15.91
N SER A 470 -41.41 45.95 16.62
CA SER A 470 -41.39 44.54 17.05
C SER A 470 -42.39 43.70 16.27
N VAL A 471 -41.98 42.51 15.82
CA VAL A 471 -42.89 41.44 15.41
C VAL A 471 -42.43 40.14 16.07
N ARG A 472 -43.32 39.52 16.84
CA ARG A 472 -43.09 38.24 17.51
C ARG A 472 -43.26 37.08 16.52
N TYR A 473 -42.44 36.06 16.65
CA TYR A 473 -42.77 34.70 16.20
C TYR A 473 -42.45 33.71 17.32
N THR A 474 -43.43 32.89 17.69
CA THR A 474 -43.27 31.79 18.66
C THR A 474 -43.01 30.47 17.92
N PRO A 475 -42.03 29.65 18.33
CA PRO A 475 -41.92 28.29 17.84
C PRO A 475 -42.98 27.42 18.53
N ARG A 476 -43.91 26.87 17.74
CA ARG A 476 -44.80 25.79 18.19
C ARG A 476 -44.01 24.48 18.16
N HIS A 477 -43.86 23.79 19.29
CA HIS A 477 -43.52 22.37 19.26
C HIS A 477 -44.72 21.58 18.70
N GLN A 478 -44.47 20.73 17.70
CA GLN A 478 -45.31 19.60 17.36
C GLN A 478 -44.55 18.32 17.75
N PRO A 479 -45.18 17.36 18.45
CA PRO A 479 -44.59 16.05 18.68
C PRO A 479 -44.69 15.19 17.40
N ILE A 480 -43.61 14.48 17.07
CA ILE A 480 -43.60 13.44 16.04
C ILE A 480 -44.18 12.16 16.68
N PRO A 481 -45.13 11.46 16.05
CA PRO A 481 -45.68 10.23 16.59
C PRO A 481 -44.69 9.06 16.49
N HIS A 482 -44.62 8.25 17.56
CA HIS A 482 -43.93 6.96 17.54
C HIS A 482 -44.68 5.95 16.66
N PRO A 483 -43.98 5.14 15.81
CA PRO A 483 -44.58 3.97 15.21
C PRO A 483 -44.72 2.82 16.22
N GLU A 484 -45.89 2.21 16.21
CA GLU A 484 -46.33 1.11 17.05
C GLU A 484 -45.72 -0.24 16.59
N PRO A 485 -45.33 -1.16 17.50
CA PRO A 485 -44.71 -2.42 17.11
C PRO A 485 -45.74 -3.44 16.59
N GLN A 486 -45.69 -3.75 15.29
CA GLN A 486 -46.55 -4.79 14.70
C GLN A 486 -46.13 -6.21 15.11
N ALA A 487 -47.14 -7.08 15.26
CA ALA A 487 -47.03 -8.40 15.87
C ALA A 487 -46.35 -9.46 14.98
N ARG A 488 -45.87 -10.53 15.64
CA ARG A 488 -45.41 -11.77 15.01
C ARG A 488 -46.52 -12.42 14.16
N PRO A 489 -46.21 -12.96 12.97
CA PRO A 489 -47.00 -14.03 12.37
C PRO A 489 -46.70 -15.39 13.04
N GLU A 490 -47.67 -16.29 12.95
CA GLU A 490 -47.77 -17.51 13.75
C GLU A 490 -47.01 -18.72 13.18
N SER A 491 -46.74 -19.69 14.04
CA SER A 491 -46.17 -20.99 13.71
C SER A 491 -47.20 -21.92 13.08
N HIS A 492 -46.92 -22.46 11.88
CA HIS A 492 -47.65 -23.61 11.35
C HIS A 492 -47.05 -24.95 11.85
N PRO A 493 -47.87 -25.96 12.17
CA PRO A 493 -47.40 -27.24 12.71
C PRO A 493 -46.89 -28.19 11.61
N LEU A 494 -45.85 -28.96 11.92
CA LEU A 494 -45.49 -30.15 11.15
C LEU A 494 -46.34 -31.35 11.61
N THR A 495 -46.83 -32.11 10.65
CA THR A 495 -47.61 -33.33 10.85
C THR A 495 -46.72 -34.56 11.03
N ASP A 496 -47.19 -35.48 11.87
CA ASP A 496 -46.56 -36.77 12.19
C ASP A 496 -46.91 -37.87 11.15
N SER A 497 -46.26 -39.03 11.25
CA SER A 497 -46.34 -40.27 10.43
C SER A 497 -45.31 -40.32 9.28
N GLU A 498 -44.33 -41.23 9.22
CA GLU A 498 -44.50 -42.69 9.26
C GLU A 498 -43.21 -43.50 9.58
N ARG A 499 -43.39 -44.60 10.32
CA ARG A 499 -42.70 -45.92 10.22
C ARG A 499 -41.17 -46.08 10.42
N ARG A 500 -40.85 -46.62 11.61
CA ARG A 500 -39.94 -47.78 11.87
C ARG A 500 -40.07 -48.91 10.80
N PRO A 501 -39.11 -49.87 10.62
CA PRO A 501 -38.39 -50.62 11.67
C PRO A 501 -36.91 -51.00 11.28
N GLU A 502 -36.10 -51.87 11.90
CA GLU A 502 -35.97 -52.50 13.25
C GLU A 502 -34.49 -52.95 13.47
N ARG A 503 -34.04 -53.08 14.75
CA ARG A 503 -32.84 -53.87 15.22
C ARG A 503 -31.45 -53.39 14.72
N VAL A 504 -30.30 -53.73 15.33
CA VAL A 504 -29.95 -54.80 16.28
C VAL A 504 -29.12 -54.24 17.47
N THR A 505 -29.46 -54.73 18.66
CA THR A 505 -28.68 -54.83 19.91
C THR A 505 -27.17 -55.01 19.80
N GLU A 506 -26.43 -54.36 20.70
CA GLU A 506 -25.48 -55.10 21.56
C GLU A 506 -25.39 -54.43 22.96
N GLN A 507 -25.36 -55.24 24.02
CA GLN A 507 -25.18 -54.82 25.41
C GLN A 507 -23.76 -55.20 25.84
N VAL A 508 -23.06 -54.30 26.53
CA VAL A 508 -22.19 -54.70 27.65
C VAL A 508 -22.49 -53.77 28.84
N ASN A 509 -22.42 -54.34 30.04
CA ASN A 509 -22.93 -53.80 31.30
C ASN A 509 -21.79 -53.54 32.30
N GLU A 510 -22.16 -53.15 33.52
CA GLU A 510 -21.35 -52.98 34.75
C GLU A 510 -20.69 -51.59 34.87
N GLN A 511 -21.10 -50.69 35.78
CA GLN A 511 -21.46 -50.70 37.22
C GLN A 511 -20.28 -50.37 38.17
N VAL A 512 -20.68 -49.81 39.32
CA VAL A 512 -19.96 -49.33 40.52
C VAL A 512 -19.69 -47.81 40.47
N ALA A 513 -20.49 -46.90 41.05
CA ALA A 513 -21.21 -46.76 42.33
C ALA A 513 -20.43 -45.97 43.42
N GLY A 514 -21.16 -45.13 44.18
CA GLY A 514 -20.63 -44.25 45.26
C GLY A 514 -20.36 -42.82 44.76
N SER A 515 -21.23 -41.80 44.86
CA SER A 515 -22.02 -41.26 45.98
C SER A 515 -21.18 -40.68 47.13
N GLU A 516 -21.17 -39.35 47.27
CA GLU A 516 -21.73 -38.68 48.46
C GLU A 516 -21.97 -37.18 48.21
N THR A 517 -22.96 -36.62 48.92
CA THR A 517 -23.49 -35.27 48.72
C THR A 517 -23.06 -34.33 49.83
N GLY A 518 -22.48 -33.17 49.49
CA GLY A 518 -22.16 -32.09 50.44
C GLY A 518 -22.87 -30.79 50.11
N THR A 519 -23.97 -30.49 50.81
CA THR A 519 -24.69 -29.21 50.69
C THR A 519 -24.04 -28.12 51.55
N GLY A 520 -23.63 -27.01 50.94
CA GLY A 520 -23.09 -25.84 51.65
C GLY A 520 -23.71 -24.54 51.16
N THR A 521 -24.73 -24.04 51.87
CA THR A 521 -25.35 -22.73 51.62
C THR A 521 -24.55 -21.62 52.30
N GLY A 522 -24.06 -20.64 51.53
CA GLY A 522 -23.35 -19.46 52.06
C GLY A 522 -23.76 -18.18 51.34
N THR A 523 -24.74 -17.46 51.88
CA THR A 523 -25.14 -16.12 51.41
C THR A 523 -24.25 -15.04 52.03
N GLY A 524 -23.56 -14.26 51.21
CA GLY A 524 -22.74 -13.13 51.65
C GLY A 524 -23.01 -11.86 50.83
N THR A 525 -23.91 -11.01 51.30
CA THR A 525 -24.16 -9.68 50.74
C THR A 525 -23.20 -8.66 51.35
N GLY A 526 -22.45 -7.92 50.52
CA GLY A 526 -21.53 -6.87 50.98
C GLY A 526 -21.50 -5.68 50.03
N THR A 527 -22.41 -4.74 50.24
CA THR A 527 -22.38 -3.40 49.60
C THR A 527 -21.62 -2.42 50.47
N SER A 528 -20.65 -1.70 49.90
CA SER A 528 -20.20 -0.41 50.44
C SER A 528 -19.94 0.57 49.30
N ALA A 529 -20.60 1.73 49.37
CA ALA A 529 -20.38 2.85 48.46
C ALA A 529 -19.19 3.69 48.93
N GLY A 530 -18.49 4.30 47.99
CA GLY A 530 -17.46 5.30 48.24
C GLY A 530 -17.58 6.44 47.23
N GLU A 531 -18.31 7.49 47.60
CA GLU A 531 -18.33 8.74 46.83
C GLU A 531 -16.98 9.46 46.97
N GLY A 532 -16.46 9.99 45.87
CA GLY A 532 -15.18 10.70 45.83
C GLY A 532 -15.12 11.68 44.67
N THR A 533 -15.84 12.79 44.78
CA THR A 533 -15.77 13.88 43.80
C THR A 533 -14.49 14.71 43.97
N LYS A 534 -13.75 14.96 42.88
CA LYS A 534 -13.15 16.29 42.63
C LYS A 534 -12.68 16.49 41.18
N THR A 535 -13.16 17.62 40.67
CA THR A 535 -12.74 18.39 39.50
C THR A 535 -11.23 18.53 39.29
N GLY A 536 -10.80 18.50 38.03
CA GLY A 536 -9.48 18.97 37.60
C GLY A 536 -9.31 18.85 36.08
N ALA A 537 -9.65 19.90 35.34
CA ALA A 537 -9.44 19.96 33.90
C ALA A 537 -8.31 20.95 33.59
N GLU A 538 -7.20 20.46 33.04
CA GLU A 538 -6.18 21.32 32.43
C GLU A 538 -5.78 20.77 31.05
N THR A 539 -5.91 21.64 30.05
CA THR A 539 -5.43 21.43 28.69
C THR A 539 -3.97 21.85 28.59
N GLY A 540 -3.07 20.93 28.23
CA GLY A 540 -1.67 21.22 27.97
C GLY A 540 -1.21 20.68 26.62
N THR A 541 -1.18 21.52 25.59
CA THR A 541 -0.55 21.21 24.30
C THR A 541 0.93 21.56 24.37
N GLY A 542 1.81 20.57 24.53
CA GLY A 542 3.25 20.72 24.32
C GLY A 542 3.60 20.64 22.84
N MET A 543 4.33 21.64 22.33
CA MET A 543 5.08 21.52 21.07
C MET A 543 6.56 21.38 21.45
N ASP A 544 7.16 20.22 21.20
CA ASP A 544 8.59 20.05 21.36
C ASP A 544 9.29 20.28 20.02
N ALA A 545 10.04 21.37 19.96
CA ALA A 545 10.95 21.71 18.87
C ALA A 545 12.37 21.76 19.44
N GLU A 546 13.04 20.61 19.53
CA GLU A 546 14.44 20.56 19.98
C GLU A 546 15.41 20.95 18.87
N THR A 547 15.90 22.19 18.94
CA THR A 547 17.16 22.58 18.28
C THR A 547 18.33 22.25 19.22
N GLY A 548 18.92 21.06 19.06
CA GLY A 548 20.10 20.64 19.83
C GLY A 548 21.40 21.28 19.33
N THR A 549 21.87 22.33 20.00
CA THR A 549 23.18 22.94 19.75
C THR A 549 24.32 22.05 20.27
N GLY A 550 25.28 21.71 19.40
CA GLY A 550 26.44 20.89 19.77
C GLY A 550 27.34 21.55 20.83
N THR A 551 27.78 20.76 21.81
CA THR A 551 28.79 21.15 22.80
C THR A 551 30.02 20.25 22.63
N GLY A 552 31.19 20.83 22.38
CA GLY A 552 32.39 20.07 22.06
C GLY A 552 33.02 19.40 23.29
N MET A 553 33.49 18.16 23.11
CA MET A 553 34.27 17.44 24.13
C MET A 553 35.75 17.43 23.72
N ARG A 554 36.61 18.03 24.55
CA ARG A 554 38.07 17.91 24.43
C ARG A 554 38.50 16.54 24.96
N ILE A 555 39.29 15.80 24.20
CA ILE A 555 40.06 14.66 24.71
C ILE A 555 41.55 15.01 24.61
N GLY A 556 42.28 14.75 25.70
CA GLY A 556 43.69 15.12 25.84
C GLY A 556 44.64 14.21 25.05
N ALA A 557 45.80 14.75 24.71
CA ALA A 557 46.88 13.98 24.08
C ALA A 557 47.58 13.08 25.10
N GLY A 558 47.68 11.78 24.78
CA GLY A 558 48.59 10.83 25.41
C GLY A 558 49.53 10.27 24.35
N THR A 559 50.79 10.67 24.39
CA THR A 559 51.86 10.10 23.56
C THR A 559 52.31 8.75 24.11
N GLU A 560 52.37 7.73 23.26
CA GLU A 560 53.44 6.73 23.34
C GLU A 560 53.74 6.11 21.97
N ALA A 561 54.97 5.60 21.80
CA ALA A 561 55.55 5.28 20.50
C ALA A 561 55.61 3.76 20.24
N GLY A 562 55.38 3.35 18.99
CA GLY A 562 55.48 1.96 18.57
C GLY A 562 55.42 1.82 17.05
N GLY A 563 56.55 2.03 16.36
CA GLY A 563 56.61 1.98 14.90
C GLY A 563 56.94 0.60 14.35
N HIS A 564 56.18 0.15 13.35
CA HIS A 564 56.60 -0.86 12.38
C HIS A 564 56.12 -0.44 10.98
N PRO A 565 56.96 -0.48 9.93
CA PRO A 565 56.61 0.05 8.62
C PRO A 565 55.86 -0.98 7.76
N LEU A 566 54.78 -0.54 7.11
CA LEU A 566 54.16 -1.23 5.97
C LEU A 566 54.69 -0.66 4.64
N PRO A 567 54.79 -1.46 3.58
CA PRO A 567 55.47 -1.07 2.34
C PRO A 567 54.68 -0.06 1.50
N HIS A 568 55.41 0.84 0.84
CA HIS A 568 54.85 1.84 -0.08
C HIS A 568 54.25 1.20 -1.35
N PRO A 569 53.13 1.73 -1.89
CA PRO A 569 52.64 1.35 -3.22
C PRO A 569 53.54 1.93 -4.33
N VAL A 570 53.78 1.13 -5.36
CA VAL A 570 54.58 1.51 -6.54
C VAL A 570 53.77 2.43 -7.46
N PRO A 571 54.30 3.59 -7.91
CA PRO A 571 53.61 4.43 -8.88
C PRO A 571 53.68 3.82 -10.30
N GLY A 572 52.51 3.63 -10.92
CA GLY A 572 52.40 3.24 -12.33
C GLY A 572 52.75 4.39 -13.30
N PRO A 573 53.09 4.09 -14.56
CA PRO A 573 53.63 5.07 -15.49
C PRO A 573 52.58 6.08 -15.98
N ALA A 574 53.01 7.34 -16.12
CA ALA A 574 52.18 8.45 -16.57
C ALA A 574 51.76 8.30 -18.05
N VAL A 575 50.47 8.50 -18.33
CA VAL A 575 49.94 8.63 -19.69
C VAL A 575 50.01 10.08 -20.12
N ALA A 576 50.64 10.36 -21.27
CA ALA A 576 50.79 11.71 -21.79
C ALA A 576 49.46 12.28 -22.34
N PRO A 577 49.15 13.58 -22.10
CA PRO A 577 47.98 14.21 -22.67
C PRO A 577 48.17 14.48 -24.17
N ARG A 578 47.20 14.06 -24.99
CA ARG A 578 47.10 14.47 -26.41
C ARG A 578 46.38 15.81 -26.53
N SER A 579 46.88 16.64 -27.43
CA SER A 579 46.44 18.00 -27.68
C SER A 579 45.33 18.12 -28.74
N GLN A 580 44.29 18.90 -28.43
CA GLN A 580 43.62 19.88 -29.32
C GLN A 580 42.87 19.33 -30.57
N PRO A 581 41.85 20.02 -31.16
CA PRO A 581 41.68 21.48 -31.16
C PRO A 581 40.33 22.06 -30.70
N GLU A 582 40.39 23.32 -30.25
CA GLU A 582 39.25 24.25 -30.17
C GLU A 582 38.70 24.64 -31.56
N LEU A 583 37.41 24.95 -31.66
CA LEU A 583 36.78 25.89 -32.61
C LEU A 583 35.41 26.35 -32.04
N PRO A 584 34.83 27.49 -32.50
CA PRO A 584 34.74 28.64 -31.61
C PRO A 584 33.35 29.02 -31.06
N PHE A 585 33.37 29.87 -30.05
CA PHE A 585 32.25 30.66 -29.55
C PHE A 585 31.60 31.55 -30.62
N THR A 586 30.27 31.56 -30.66
CA THR A 586 29.46 32.75 -31.01
C THR A 586 28.32 32.86 -30.01
N GLY A 587 28.29 33.94 -29.23
CA GLY A 587 27.28 34.14 -28.19
C GLY A 587 26.10 35.01 -28.65
N ALA A 588 25.04 35.01 -27.84
CA ALA A 588 24.12 36.13 -27.70
C ALA A 588 23.48 36.06 -26.31
N ALA A 589 23.43 37.18 -25.60
CA ALA A 589 22.73 37.29 -24.32
C ALA A 589 21.35 37.93 -24.52
N THR A 590 20.35 37.46 -23.77
CA THR A 590 19.14 38.23 -23.49
C THR A 590 18.54 37.82 -22.15
N GLU A 591 18.68 38.68 -21.15
CA GLU A 591 17.72 38.73 -20.04
C GLU A 591 16.35 39.16 -20.59
N ARG A 592 15.24 38.66 -20.01
CA ARG A 592 14.34 39.48 -19.15
C ARG A 592 12.97 38.82 -18.84
N LEU A 593 12.43 39.30 -17.71
CA LEU A 593 11.03 39.37 -17.28
C LEU A 593 10.36 38.12 -16.68
N LEU A 594 10.20 38.18 -15.34
CA LEU A 594 9.03 37.66 -14.63
C LEU A 594 7.74 38.29 -15.19
N TRP A 595 6.61 37.59 -15.14
CA TRP A 595 5.33 38.12 -14.64
C TRP A 595 4.43 36.97 -14.15
N SER A 596 3.73 37.19 -13.03
CA SER A 596 2.94 36.17 -12.32
C SER A 596 1.49 36.08 -12.80
N VAL A 597 0.88 34.89 -12.78
CA VAL A 597 -0.57 34.71 -12.49
C VAL A 597 -0.79 33.42 -11.68
N CYS A 598 -1.57 33.51 -10.60
CA CYS A 598 -2.09 32.37 -9.82
C CYS A 598 -3.61 32.18 -10.03
N ALA A 599 -4.12 31.01 -9.63
CA ALA A 599 -5.54 30.58 -9.62
C ALA A 599 -6.11 30.20 -11.02
N PHE A 600 -7.00 29.21 -11.17
CA PHE A 600 -7.92 28.59 -10.20
C PHE A 600 -7.86 27.05 -10.16
N LEU A 601 -8.33 26.49 -9.03
CA LEU A 601 -8.46 25.05 -8.76
C LEU A 601 -9.91 24.57 -8.92
N SER A 602 -10.07 23.37 -9.49
CA SER A 602 -11.09 22.33 -9.20
C SER A 602 -12.58 22.69 -9.00
N ALA A 603 -13.46 22.04 -9.79
CA ALA A 603 -14.73 21.49 -9.29
C ALA A 603 -15.30 20.40 -10.21
N GLY A 604 -15.64 19.22 -9.67
CA GLY A 604 -16.78 18.44 -10.18
C GLY A 604 -16.58 16.98 -10.59
N THR A 605 -16.41 16.06 -9.64
CA THR A 605 -16.86 14.67 -9.81
C THR A 605 -17.34 14.08 -8.49
N LEU A 606 -18.66 13.99 -8.29
CA LEU A 606 -19.24 13.22 -7.19
C LEU A 606 -20.70 12.81 -7.49
N ALA A 607 -20.88 11.69 -8.19
CA ALA A 607 -22.05 10.81 -8.12
C ALA A 607 -21.91 9.61 -9.07
N ILE A 608 -21.76 8.40 -8.52
CA ILE A 608 -22.40 7.11 -8.90
C ILE A 608 -21.63 6.02 -8.15
N LEU A 609 -22.16 5.61 -6.99
CA LEU A 609 -21.66 4.45 -6.25
C LEU A 609 -22.86 3.74 -5.63
N GLY A 610 -23.22 2.57 -6.19
CA GLY A 610 -24.45 1.88 -5.79
C GLY A 610 -24.96 0.82 -6.76
N SER A 611 -24.12 -0.08 -7.29
CA SER A 611 -24.57 -1.36 -7.90
C SER A 611 -23.44 -2.28 -8.43
N ARG A 612 -22.38 -2.59 -7.66
CA ARG A 612 -21.40 -3.63 -8.03
C ARG A 612 -21.06 -4.63 -6.92
N ARG A 613 -22.08 -5.34 -6.40
CA ARG A 613 -21.91 -6.63 -5.68
C ARG A 613 -22.80 -7.70 -6.31
N ARG A 614 -22.18 -8.57 -7.14
CA ARG A 614 -22.67 -9.79 -7.85
C ARG A 614 -22.52 -9.74 -9.38
N ARG A 615 -21.31 -10.09 -9.89
CA ARG A 615 -21.12 -10.78 -11.20
C ARG A 615 -19.65 -11.19 -11.48
N ARG A 616 -19.04 -12.02 -10.62
CA ARG A 616 -17.87 -12.86 -10.98
C ARG A 616 -18.02 -14.28 -10.41
N ARG A 617 -18.96 -15.05 -10.99
CA ARG A 617 -18.94 -16.53 -11.01
C ARG A 617 -19.56 -16.99 -12.33
N GLY A 618 -18.86 -17.86 -13.05
CA GLY A 618 -19.36 -18.54 -14.25
C GLY A 618 -18.72 -18.08 -15.56
N LYS A 619 -17.53 -18.64 -15.89
CA LYS A 619 -17.08 -18.84 -17.28
C LYS A 619 -15.89 -19.83 -17.44
N HIS A 620 -16.00 -21.02 -16.86
CA HIS A 620 -15.25 -22.20 -17.33
C HIS A 620 -16.17 -23.43 -17.33
N ALA A 621 -16.82 -23.66 -18.48
CA ALA A 621 -17.53 -24.89 -18.83
C ALA A 621 -17.97 -24.85 -20.31
N LYS A 622 -17.05 -25.14 -21.23
CA LYS A 622 -17.31 -25.79 -22.52
C LYS A 622 -15.98 -26.14 -23.19
#